data_AF-A0A8J5MCM0-F1
#
_entry.id   AF-A0A8J5MCM0-F1
#
_cell.length_a   1.000
_cell.length_b   1.000
_cell.length_c   1.000
_cell.angle_alpha   90.00
_cell.angle_beta   90.00
_cell.angle_gamma   90.00
#
_symmetry.space_group_name_H-M   'P 1'
#
loop_
_entity.id
_entity.type
_entity.pdbx_description
1 polymer ?
#
loop_
_entity_poly.entity_id
_entity_poly.type
_entity_poly.pdbx_seq_one_letter_code
_entity_poly.pdbx_strand_id
1 'polypeptide(L)'
;MVCLRTPNTVTLGNDTNNRLEASWKQIKYVVNSCMQLDECMASLMYYQSLVESDFVNRMFKVGVVHHAAYDSEMQYVSNLVSEYACSLIFEQF
;
A
#
# COMPACT_ATOMS: atom_id res chain seq x y z
N MET A 1 -9.31 10.19 18.67
CA MET A 1 -8.04 10.86 18.29
C MET A 1 -7.22 9.85 17.49
N VAL A 2 -7.38 9.86 16.17
CA VAL A 2 -6.64 8.94 15.29
C VAL A 2 -5.29 9.59 14.99
N CYS A 3 -4.23 9.10 15.65
CA CYS A 3 -2.86 9.50 15.36
C CYS A 3 -2.35 8.68 14.17
N LEU A 4 -2.59 9.16 12.93
CA LEU A 4 -1.86 8.69 11.77
C LEU A 4 -0.45 9.29 11.79
N ARG A 5 0.43 8.70 12.59
CA ARG A 5 1.86 9.00 12.52
C ARG A 5 2.46 8.09 11.45
N THR A 6 2.55 8.55 10.21
CA THR A 6 3.53 7.99 9.27
C THR A 6 4.91 8.35 9.80
N PRO A 7 5.74 7.40 10.24
CA PRO A 7 7.11 7.74 10.56
C PRO A 7 7.83 7.89 9.22
N ASN A 8 7.79 9.10 8.65
CA ASN A 8 8.85 9.54 7.76
C ASN A 8 10.10 9.71 8.64
N THR A 9 10.70 8.58 9.03
CA THR A 9 11.98 8.56 9.72
C THR A 9 12.99 9.15 8.76
N VAL A 10 13.57 10.29 9.11
CA VAL A 10 14.80 10.77 8.49
C VAL A 10 15.88 9.75 8.83
N THR A 11 16.01 8.75 7.98
CA THR A 11 17.08 7.77 8.03
C THR A 11 18.34 8.47 7.57
N LEU A 12 19.14 8.95 8.52
CA LEU A 12 20.49 9.45 8.34
C LEU A 12 21.35 8.31 7.76
N GLY A 13 21.31 8.12 6.44
CA GLY A 13 21.91 6.98 5.74
C GLY A 13 21.09 6.42 4.57
N ASN A 14 19.83 6.83 4.38
CA ASN A 14 19.01 6.43 3.22
C ASN A 14 18.96 7.59 2.23
N ASP A 15 20.07 7.79 1.52
CA ASP A 15 20.12 8.70 0.40
C ASP A 15 19.15 8.23 -0.70
N THR A 16 18.65 9.16 -1.52
CA THR A 16 17.97 8.87 -2.79
C THR A 16 18.72 7.79 -3.58
N ASN A 17 20.05 7.83 -3.57
CA ASN A 17 20.87 6.84 -4.27
C ASN A 17 20.68 5.41 -3.74
N ASN A 18 20.56 5.23 -2.42
CA ASN A 18 20.33 3.91 -1.82
C ASN A 18 18.95 3.35 -2.17
N ARG A 19 17.94 4.23 -2.29
CA ARG A 19 16.59 3.86 -2.72
C ARG A 19 16.56 3.46 -4.20
N LEU A 20 17.30 4.18 -5.04
CA LEU A 20 17.44 3.86 -6.46
C LEU A 20 18.18 2.53 -6.66
N GLU A 21 19.30 2.31 -5.97
CA GLU A 21 20.04 1.05 -6.02
C GLU A 21 19.20 -0.14 -5.52
N ALA A 22 18.43 0.03 -4.44
CA ALA A 22 17.52 -1.00 -3.96
C ALA A 22 16.42 -1.34 -4.99
N SER A 23 15.84 -0.33 -5.64
CA SER A 23 14.84 -0.52 -6.70
C SER A 23 15.45 -1.19 -7.94
N TRP A 24 16.66 -0.77 -8.32
CA TRP A 24 17.41 -1.34 -9.42
C TRP A 24 17.76 -2.82 -9.19
N LYS A 25 18.13 -3.16 -7.95
CA LYS A 25 18.38 -4.56 -7.56
C LYS A 25 17.14 -5.43 -7.74
N GLN A 26 15.93 -4.93 -7.48
CA GLN A 26 14.69 -5.67 -7.69
C GLN A 26 14.39 -5.86 -9.19
N ILE A 27 14.57 -4.82 -10.01
CA ILE A 27 14.33 -4.87 -11.46
C ILE A 27 15.26 -5.87 -12.17
N LYS A 28 16.51 -6.02 -11.70
CA LYS A 28 17.46 -7.01 -12.24
C LYS A 28 17.00 -8.47 -12.14
N TYR A 29 16.05 -8.79 -11.26
CA TYR A 29 15.45 -10.13 -11.21
C TYR A 29 14.32 -10.32 -12.22
N VAL A 30 13.76 -9.21 -12.71
CA VAL A 30 12.64 -9.18 -13.66
C VAL A 30 13.13 -9.05 -15.10
N VAL A 31 14.22 -8.33 -15.32
CA VAL A 31 14.78 -8.05 -16.65
C VAL A 31 16.17 -8.69 -16.78
N ASN A 32 16.38 -9.45 -17.86
CA ASN A 32 17.66 -10.06 -18.20
C ASN A 32 18.25 -9.39 -19.46
N SER A 33 19.58 -9.27 -19.53
CA SER A 33 20.29 -8.73 -20.70
C SER A 33 20.09 -9.53 -21.99
N CYS A 34 19.60 -10.76 -21.87
CA CYS A 34 19.29 -11.64 -23.01
C CYS A 34 17.83 -11.55 -23.48
N MET A 35 16.97 -10.76 -22.82
CA MET A 35 15.58 -10.57 -23.25
C MET A 35 15.49 -9.70 -24.51
N GLN A 36 14.48 -9.96 -25.33
CA GLN A 36 14.15 -9.05 -26.42
C GLN A 36 13.59 -7.73 -25.86
N LEU A 37 13.67 -6.66 -26.65
CA LEU A 37 13.31 -5.31 -26.21
C LEU A 37 11.83 -5.23 -25.77
N ASP A 38 10.95 -5.88 -26.51
CA ASP A 38 9.53 -5.98 -26.25
C ASP A 38 9.23 -6.75 -24.95
N GLU A 39 9.91 -7.89 -24.73
CA GLU A 39 9.81 -8.67 -23.50
C GLU A 39 10.28 -7.86 -22.27
N CYS A 40 11.38 -7.14 -22.41
CA CYS A 40 11.90 -6.23 -21.39
C CYS A 40 10.90 -5.11 -21.07
N MET A 41 10.34 -4.48 -22.10
CA MET A 41 9.35 -3.41 -21.96
C MET A 41 8.07 -3.90 -21.27
N ALA A 42 7.53 -5.04 -21.70
CA ALA A 42 6.35 -5.63 -21.08
C ALA A 42 6.58 -5.97 -19.60
N SER A 43 7.76 -6.51 -19.27
CA SER A 43 8.13 -6.84 -17.90
C SER A 43 8.27 -5.60 -17.02
N LEU A 44 8.84 -4.51 -17.53
CA LEU A 44 8.92 -3.23 -16.82
C LEU A 44 7.55 -2.59 -16.59
N MET A 45 6.68 -2.58 -17.59
CA MET A 45 5.31 -2.07 -17.47
C MET A 45 4.50 -2.87 -16.42
N TYR A 46 4.66 -4.19 -16.44
CA TYR A 46 4.04 -5.06 -15.44
C TYR A 46 4.57 -4.78 -14.03
N TYR A 47 5.89 -4.68 -13.87
CA TYR A 47 6.52 -4.34 -12.59
C TYR A 47 6.04 -2.99 -12.05
N GLN A 48 5.96 -1.95 -12.91
CA GLN A 48 5.43 -0.65 -12.53
C GLN A 48 3.99 -0.76 -12.02
N SER A 49 3.14 -1.51 -12.71
CA SER A 49 1.74 -1.72 -12.32
C SER A 49 1.62 -2.39 -10.94
N LEU A 50 2.50 -3.35 -10.63
CA LEU A 50 2.55 -4.00 -9.32
C LEU A 50 2.95 -3.02 -8.21
N VAL A 51 3.98 -2.20 -8.45
CA VAL A 51 4.46 -1.22 -7.47
C VAL A 51 3.41 -0.15 -7.21
N GLU A 52 2.72 0.33 -8.26
CA GLU A 52 1.62 1.29 -8.13
C GLU A 52 0.44 0.69 -7.35
N SER A 53 0.08 -0.58 -7.63
CA SER A 53 -0.97 -1.28 -6.88
C SER A 53 -0.60 -1.45 -5.40
N ASP A 54 0.63 -1.84 -5.09
CA ASP A 54 1.11 -1.94 -3.71
C ASP A 54 1.13 -0.57 -3.01
N PHE A 55 1.52 0.49 -3.72
CA PHE A 55 1.48 1.85 -3.19
C PHE A 55 0.05 2.30 -2.87
N VAL A 56 -0.89 2.10 -3.79
CA VAL A 56 -2.32 2.37 -3.58
C VAL A 56 -2.83 1.54 -2.40
N ASN A 57 -2.52 0.25 -2.35
CA ASN A 57 -2.90 -0.60 -1.23
C ASN A 57 -2.32 -0.08 0.09
N ARG A 58 -1.07 0.38 0.15
CA ARG A 58 -0.51 0.96 1.40
C ARG A 58 -1.13 2.29 1.78
N MET A 59 -1.47 3.13 0.81
CA MET A 59 -2.10 4.43 1.05
C MET A 59 -3.56 4.30 1.49
N PHE A 60 -4.30 3.38 0.87
CA PHE A 60 -5.74 3.22 1.05
C PHE A 60 -6.13 2.02 1.91
N LYS A 61 -5.17 1.21 2.37
CA LYS A 61 -5.41 0.28 3.49
C LYS A 61 -5.58 1.12 4.75
N VAL A 62 -6.78 1.63 4.91
CA VAL A 62 -7.35 2.08 6.17
C VAL A 62 -7.07 0.92 7.13
N GLY A 63 -6.17 1.14 8.10
CA GLY A 63 -5.84 0.11 9.08
C GLY A 63 -7.13 -0.41 9.69
N VAL A 64 -7.20 -1.72 9.97
CA VAL A 64 -8.42 -2.35 10.51
C VAL A 64 -8.96 -1.49 11.65
N VAL A 65 -10.10 -0.85 11.42
CA VAL A 65 -10.68 0.10 12.37
C VAL A 65 -11.41 -0.71 13.41
N HIS A 66 -10.69 -1.10 14.46
CA HIS A 66 -11.28 -1.73 15.63
C HIS A 66 -11.95 -0.68 16.50
N HIS A 67 -13.26 -0.63 16.45
CA HIS A 67 -14.08 0.07 17.44
C HIS A 67 -14.48 -0.91 18.53
N ALA A 68 -14.14 -0.58 19.79
CA ALA A 68 -14.43 -1.44 20.95
C ALA A 68 -15.93 -1.67 21.19
N ALA A 69 -16.79 -0.80 20.64
CA ALA A 69 -18.24 -0.90 20.71
C ALA A 69 -18.85 -1.75 19.57
N TYR A 70 -18.06 -2.14 18.56
CA TYR A 70 -18.54 -2.88 17.40
C TYR A 70 -18.45 -4.38 17.65
N ASP A 71 -19.56 -5.07 17.44
CA ASP A 71 -19.61 -6.53 17.37
C ASP A 71 -18.88 -7.05 16.12
N SER A 72 -18.85 -8.37 15.94
CA SER A 72 -18.14 -9.01 14.82
C SER A 72 -18.67 -8.56 13.46
N GLU A 73 -19.98 -8.33 13.35
CA GLU A 73 -20.63 -7.92 12.12
C GLU A 73 -20.30 -6.45 11.79
N MET A 74 -20.33 -5.59 12.80
CA MET A 74 -20.04 -4.16 12.64
C MET A 74 -18.55 -3.89 12.37
N GLN A 75 -17.65 -4.75 12.88
CA GLN A 75 -16.24 -4.74 12.51
C GLN A 75 -16.00 -5.14 11.05
N TYR A 76 -16.84 -6.01 10.47
CA TYR A 76 -16.74 -6.32 9.05
C TYR A 76 -17.13 -5.09 8.21
N VAL A 77 -18.23 -4.43 8.57
CA VAL A 77 -18.72 -3.22 7.90
C VAL A 77 -17.71 -2.08 7.98
N SER A 78 -17.03 -1.89 9.13
CA SER A 78 -16.01 -0.83 9.30
C SER A 78 -14.77 -0.96 8.44
N ASN A 79 -14.50 -2.16 7.93
CA ASN A 79 -13.42 -2.40 6.98
C ASN A 79 -13.87 -2.25 5.52
N LEU A 80 -15.19 -2.15 5.27
CA LEU A 80 -15.78 -2.08 3.94
C LEU A 80 -16.21 -0.66 3.57
N VAL A 81 -16.66 0.13 4.54
CA VAL A 81 -17.19 1.48 4.34
C VAL A 81 -16.44 2.52 5.17
N SER A 82 -16.64 3.80 4.86
CA SER A 82 -16.03 4.89 5.64
C SER A 82 -16.56 4.92 7.07
N GLU A 83 -15.77 5.49 8.00
CA GLU A 83 -16.16 5.67 9.40
C GLU A 83 -17.52 6.38 9.55
N TYR A 84 -17.78 7.38 8.70
CA TYR A 84 -19.06 8.10 8.65
C TYR A 84 -20.25 7.21 8.25
N ALA A 85 -20.07 6.35 7.25
CA ALA A 85 -21.11 5.41 6.87
C ALA A 85 -21.33 4.37 7.98
N CYS A 86 -20.28 3.94 8.67
CA CYS A 86 -20.39 3.07 9.85
C CYS A 86 -21.14 3.72 11.01
N SER A 87 -20.88 4.99 11.33
CA SER A 87 -21.61 5.65 12.42
C SER A 87 -23.11 5.73 12.14
N LEU A 88 -23.50 6.00 10.89
CA LEU A 88 -24.92 6.02 10.49
C LEU A 88 -25.60 4.65 10.59
N ILE A 89 -24.86 3.57 10.34
CA ILE A 89 -25.37 2.20 10.48
C ILE A 89 -25.49 1.85 11.97
N PHE A 90 -24.50 2.23 12.77
CA PHE A 90 -24.49 1.95 14.22
C PHE A 90 -25.63 2.66 14.94
N GLU A 91 -25.98 3.89 14.53
CA GLU A 91 -27.10 4.63 15.10
C GLU A 91 -28.47 4.02 14.77
N GLN A 92 -28.57 3.15 13.77
CA GLN A 92 -29.83 2.49 13.39
C GLN A 92 -30.10 1.18 14.13
N PHE A 93 -29.14 0.70 14.95
CA PHE A 93 -29.22 -0.54 15.72
C PHE A 93 -28.96 -0.28 17.21
#